data_AF-A0A154MBW7-F1
#
_entry.id   AF-A0A154MBW7-F1
#
_cell.length_a   1.000
_cell.length_b   1.000
_cell.length_c   1.000
_cell.angle_alpha   90.00
_cell.angle_beta   90.00
_cell.angle_gamma   90.00
#
_symmetry.space_group_name_H-M   'P 1'
#
loop_
_entity.id
_entity.type
_entity.pdbx_description
1 polymer ?
#
loop_
_entity_poly.entity_id
_entity_poly.type
_entity_poly.pdbx_seq_one_letter_code
_entity_poly.pdbx_strand_id
1 'polypeptide(L)'
;MSAPAPSLSPASRVSARIGGSTPSATPAVDAKAREPKAKGRPVIGFGAGQPDFPTPADGLDAAEAAVRDRVNHGYTAAGGLPELREAIAAKTTPVPLGAFYLYPSRKALLGKEIRGERPKDTVALADLLLREAEVAVVPGEAFGTPGYFRTSYALAA
;
A
#
# COMPACT_ATOMS: atom_id res chain seq x y z
N MET A 1 40.29 -46.07 3.36
CA MET A 1 39.77 -45.26 2.24
C MET A 1 38.43 -44.70 2.70
N SER A 2 38.41 -43.45 3.18
CA SER A 2 37.20 -42.81 3.73
C SER A 2 36.40 -42.17 2.59
N ALA A 3 35.12 -42.48 2.48
CA ALA A 3 34.23 -41.90 1.48
C ALA A 3 34.03 -40.40 1.74
N PRO A 4 33.96 -39.54 0.71
CA PRO A 4 33.73 -38.11 0.89
C PRO A 4 32.29 -37.87 1.35
N ALA A 5 32.12 -36.99 2.34
CA ALA A 5 30.83 -36.52 2.81
C ALA A 5 30.08 -35.80 1.66
N PRO A 6 28.74 -35.90 1.59
CA PRO A 6 27.96 -35.23 0.55
C PRO A 6 28.12 -33.71 0.67
N SER A 7 28.60 -33.08 -0.40
CA SER A 7 28.71 -31.63 -0.51
C SER A 7 27.32 -31.03 -0.63
N LEU A 8 26.84 -30.41 0.45
CA LEU A 8 25.66 -29.56 0.41
C LEU A 8 25.99 -28.36 -0.49
N SER A 9 25.43 -28.34 -1.70
CA SER A 9 25.31 -27.11 -2.48
C SER A 9 24.65 -26.04 -1.60
N PRO A 10 25.03 -24.76 -1.70
CA PRO A 10 24.48 -23.73 -0.81
C PRO A 10 23.00 -23.55 -1.12
N ALA A 11 22.16 -24.36 -0.48
CA ALA A 11 20.73 -24.17 -0.46
C ALA A 11 20.51 -22.73 0.00
N SER A 12 19.79 -21.96 -0.82
CA SER A 12 19.40 -20.58 -0.56
C SER A 12 19.23 -20.35 0.95
N ARG A 13 19.99 -19.40 1.52
CA ARG A 13 19.91 -19.01 2.95
C ARG A 13 18.52 -18.49 3.36
N VAL A 14 17.62 -18.35 2.41
CA VAL A 14 16.25 -17.85 2.57
C VAL A 14 15.27 -19.01 2.41
N SER A 15 14.26 -19.06 3.29
CA SER A 15 13.22 -20.08 3.23
C SER A 15 12.45 -20.05 1.90
N ALA A 16 12.02 -21.23 1.42
CA ALA A 16 11.26 -21.34 0.16
C ALA A 16 9.96 -20.51 0.16
N ARG A 17 9.32 -20.32 1.32
CA ARG A 17 8.13 -19.47 1.47
C ARG A 17 8.41 -17.99 1.20
N ILE A 18 9.54 -17.48 1.70
CA ILE A 18 9.96 -16.10 1.41
C ILE A 18 10.42 -15.99 -0.04
N GLY A 19 11.22 -16.96 -0.52
CA GLY A 19 11.73 -16.97 -1.90
C GLY A 19 10.64 -17.08 -2.97
N GLY A 20 9.49 -17.67 -2.65
CA GLY A 20 8.33 -17.77 -3.54
C GLY A 20 7.31 -16.63 -3.42
N SER A 21 7.49 -15.69 -2.49
CA SER A 21 6.56 -14.57 -2.33
C SER A 21 6.77 -13.54 -3.45
N THR A 22 5.69 -13.12 -4.10
CA THR A 22 5.75 -12.04 -5.10
C THR A 22 5.94 -10.71 -4.36
N PRO A 23 6.95 -9.88 -4.72
CA PRO A 23 7.13 -8.57 -4.13
C PRO A 23 5.87 -7.72 -4.25
N SER A 24 5.51 -7.00 -3.18
CA SER A 24 4.34 -6.11 -3.21
C SER A 24 4.54 -4.99 -4.22
N ALA A 25 3.56 -4.75 -5.10
CA ALA A 25 3.63 -3.69 -6.11
C ALA A 25 3.34 -2.29 -5.53
N THR A 26 2.65 -2.19 -4.39
CA THR A 26 2.22 -0.91 -3.80
C THR A 26 3.40 -0.02 -3.39
N PRO A 27 4.41 -0.52 -2.64
CA PRO A 27 5.59 0.29 -2.31
C PRO A 27 6.39 0.73 -3.54
N ALA A 28 6.37 -0.06 -4.63
CA ALA A 28 7.09 0.25 -5.85
C ALA A 28 6.44 1.43 -6.62
N VAL A 29 5.12 1.52 -6.64
CA VAL A 29 4.40 2.65 -7.24
C VAL A 29 4.59 3.92 -6.42
N ASP A 30 4.50 3.83 -5.09
CA ASP A 30 4.75 4.98 -4.20
C ASP A 30 6.21 5.48 -4.31
N ALA A 31 7.18 4.57 -4.41
CA ALA A 31 8.59 4.91 -4.63
C ALA A 31 8.82 5.58 -6.00
N LYS A 32 8.24 5.03 -7.08
CA LYS A 32 8.31 5.62 -8.43
C LYS A 32 7.67 7.01 -8.50
N ALA A 33 6.60 7.26 -7.74
CA ALA A 33 5.95 8.57 -7.69
C ALA A 33 6.74 9.60 -6.86
N ARG A 34 7.57 9.15 -5.91
CA ARG A 34 8.35 10.01 -5.03
C ARG A 34 9.53 10.70 -5.74
N GLU A 35 10.17 10.04 -6.70
CA GLU A 35 11.28 10.61 -7.49
C GLU A 35 10.89 11.88 -8.27
N PRO A 36 9.84 11.89 -9.11
CA PRO A 36 9.43 13.10 -9.82
C PRO A 36 8.88 14.18 -8.88
N LYS A 37 8.21 13.82 -7.77
CA LYS A 37 7.82 14.79 -6.73
C LYS A 37 9.04 15.45 -6.09
N ALA A 38 10.09 14.69 -5.77
CA ALA A 38 11.32 15.22 -5.19
C ALA A 38 12.08 16.16 -6.15
N LYS A 39 11.86 16.00 -7.47
CA LYS A 39 12.38 16.88 -8.52
C LYS A 39 11.49 18.11 -8.80
N GLY A 40 10.45 18.34 -7.99
CA GLY A 40 9.55 19.49 -8.11
C GLY A 40 8.49 19.37 -9.21
N ARG A 41 8.26 18.18 -9.78
CA ARG A 41 7.20 17.96 -10.77
C ARG A 41 5.84 17.76 -10.09
N PRO A 42 4.74 18.35 -10.60
CA PRO A 42 3.42 18.28 -9.99
C PRO A 42 2.74 16.92 -10.25
N VAL A 43 3.15 15.89 -9.51
CA VAL A 43 2.59 14.52 -9.65
C VAL A 43 1.33 14.34 -8.81
N ILE A 44 0.23 13.95 -9.45
CA ILE A 44 -1.03 13.59 -8.80
C ILE A 44 -0.97 12.11 -8.42
N GLY A 45 -1.08 11.80 -7.12
CA GLY A 45 -0.96 10.43 -6.61
C GLY A 45 -2.27 9.85 -6.13
N PHE A 46 -2.79 8.84 -6.82
CA PHE A 46 -3.91 7.99 -6.37
C PHE A 46 -3.44 6.67 -5.77
N GLY A 47 -2.14 6.56 -5.49
CA GLY A 47 -1.46 5.36 -4.99
C GLY A 47 -1.57 5.13 -3.49
N ALA A 48 -1.34 6.19 -2.73
CA ALA A 48 -1.27 6.15 -1.29
C ALA A 48 -2.67 5.89 -0.69
N GLY A 49 -2.75 4.89 0.19
CA GLY A 49 -3.94 4.64 1.02
C GLY A 49 -3.96 5.46 2.30
N GLN A 50 -2.99 6.37 2.49
CA GLN A 50 -2.92 7.27 3.62
C GLN A 50 -3.62 8.59 3.27
N PRO A 51 -4.57 9.07 4.10
CA PRO A 51 -5.14 10.41 3.95
C PRO A 51 -4.06 11.49 4.03
N ASP A 52 -4.25 12.59 3.29
CA ASP A 52 -3.35 13.75 3.23
C ASP A 52 -3.58 14.77 4.37
N PHE A 53 -4.57 14.54 5.22
CA PHE A 53 -4.86 15.36 6.40
C PHE A 53 -3.86 15.09 7.54
N PRO A 54 -3.47 16.12 8.31
CA PRO A 54 -2.67 15.91 9.52
C PRO A 54 -3.46 15.08 10.55
N THR A 55 -2.73 14.39 11.42
CA THR A 55 -3.36 13.72 12.58
C THR A 55 -4.15 14.76 13.41
N PRO A 56 -5.41 14.49 13.77
CA PRO A 56 -6.21 15.41 14.58
C PRO A 56 -5.56 15.74 15.93
N ALA A 57 -5.76 16.97 16.42
CA ALA A 57 -5.14 17.47 17.65
C ALA A 57 -5.43 16.57 18.86
N ASP A 58 -6.67 16.11 19.03
CA ASP A 58 -7.06 15.22 20.13
C ASP A 58 -6.21 13.93 20.19
N GLY A 59 -5.82 13.41 19.02
CA GLY A 59 -4.95 12.24 18.93
C GLY A 59 -3.50 12.54 19.31
N LEU A 60 -3.02 13.74 18.99
CA LEU A 60 -1.68 14.20 19.38
C LEU A 60 -1.62 14.46 20.89
N ASP A 61 -2.63 15.12 21.46
CA ASP A 61 -2.73 15.43 22.88
C ASP A 61 -2.80 14.13 23.72
N ALA A 62 -3.60 13.16 23.29
CA ALA A 62 -3.69 11.85 23.94
C ALA A 62 -2.36 11.09 23.88
N ALA A 63 -1.64 11.16 22.75
CA ALA A 63 -0.33 10.53 22.62
C ALA A 63 0.72 11.20 23.53
N GLU A 64 0.73 12.53 23.61
CA GLU A 64 1.64 13.26 24.49
C GLU A 64 1.38 12.92 25.96
N ALA A 65 0.12 12.91 26.38
CA ALA A 65 -0.26 12.51 27.74
C ALA A 65 0.19 11.06 28.04
N ALA A 66 -0.04 10.14 27.11
CA ALA A 66 0.34 8.74 27.27
C ALA A 66 1.86 8.55 27.41
N VAL A 67 2.67 9.29 26.65
CA VAL A 67 4.15 9.23 26.73
C VAL A 67 4.66 9.74 28.08
N ARG A 68 4.02 10.77 28.65
CA ARG A 68 4.43 11.35 29.94
C ARG A 68 4.06 10.46 31.13
N ASP A 69 3.06 9.61 31.00
CA ASP A 69 2.64 8.70 32.07
C ASP A 69 3.49 7.42 32.06
N ARG A 70 4.21 7.21 33.16
CA ARG A 70 5.10 6.04 33.36
C ARG A 70 4.36 4.71 33.30
N VAL A 71 3.04 4.69 33.57
CA VAL A 71 2.23 3.47 33.47
C VAL A 71 2.25 2.87 32.06
N ASN A 72 2.49 3.70 31.03
CA ASN A 72 2.47 3.29 29.63
C ASN A 72 3.83 2.84 29.08
N HIS A 73 4.89 2.81 29.90
CA HIS A 73 6.25 2.50 29.43
C HIS A 73 6.55 1.00 29.36
N GLY A 74 5.60 0.15 29.79
CA GLY A 74 5.72 -1.30 29.78
C GLY A 74 5.13 -1.96 28.54
N TYR A 75 5.27 -3.29 28.46
CA TYR A 75 4.58 -4.07 27.45
C TYR A 75 3.07 -4.03 27.65
N THR A 76 2.34 -3.93 26.54
CA THR A 76 0.90 -4.19 26.54
C THR A 76 0.64 -5.69 26.44
N ALA A 77 -0.60 -6.12 26.72
CA ALA A 77 -1.03 -7.46 26.35
C ALA A 77 -0.89 -7.69 24.84
N ALA A 78 -0.65 -8.94 24.43
CA ALA A 78 -0.48 -9.28 23.01
C ALA A 78 -1.69 -8.92 22.13
N GLY A 79 -2.89 -8.91 22.73
CA GLY A 79 -4.11 -8.48 22.06
C GLY A 79 -4.35 -6.96 22.03
N GLY A 80 -3.43 -6.16 22.58
CA GLY A 80 -3.59 -4.72 22.79
C GLY A 80 -4.21 -4.34 24.13
N LEU A 81 -4.33 -3.03 24.39
CA LEU A 81 -4.94 -2.48 25.60
C LEU A 81 -6.44 -2.81 25.67
N PRO A 82 -6.96 -3.30 26.81
CA PRO A 82 -8.39 -3.60 26.96
C PRO A 82 -9.30 -2.42 26.59
N GLU A 83 -8.96 -1.21 27.03
CA GLU A 83 -9.72 0.02 26.80
C GLU A 83 -9.79 0.37 25.31
N LEU A 84 -8.68 0.15 24.58
CA LEU A 84 -8.65 0.35 23.13
C LEU A 84 -9.54 -0.67 22.40
N ARG A 85 -9.55 -1.93 22.86
CA ARG A 85 -10.37 -2.98 22.25
C ARG A 85 -11.86 -2.70 22.45
N GLU A 86 -12.25 -2.25 23.64
CA GLU A 86 -13.62 -1.84 23.94
C GLU A 86 -14.05 -0.63 23.10
N ALA A 87 -13.19 0.38 22.99
CA ALA A 87 -13.43 1.55 22.15
C ALA A 87 -13.59 1.18 20.66
N ILE A 88 -12.75 0.28 20.14
CA ILE A 88 -12.87 -0.23 18.78
C ILE A 88 -14.21 -0.96 18.60
N ALA A 89 -14.56 -1.88 19.51
CA ALA A 89 -15.83 -2.62 19.44
C ALA A 89 -17.05 -1.68 19.45
N ALA A 90 -17.05 -0.67 20.31
CA ALA A 90 -18.10 0.35 20.35
C ALA A 90 -18.15 1.15 19.04
N LYS A 91 -17.00 1.55 18.49
CA LYS A 91 -16.90 2.34 17.25
C LYS A 91 -17.29 1.57 16.00
N THR A 92 -17.07 0.26 15.96
CA THR A 92 -17.38 -0.61 14.81
C THR A 92 -18.74 -1.30 14.92
N THR A 93 -19.47 -1.09 16.01
CA THR A 93 -20.86 -1.56 16.16
C THR A 93 -21.81 -0.99 15.09
N PRO A 94 -21.72 0.30 14.69
CA PRO A 94 -22.38 0.79 13.48
C PRO A 94 -21.60 0.39 12.23
N VAL A 95 -22.30 0.01 11.15
CA VAL A 95 -21.69 -0.23 9.83
C VAL A 95 -20.95 1.05 9.39
N PRO A 96 -19.63 1.01 9.14
CA PRO A 96 -18.88 2.20 8.76
C PRO A 96 -19.34 2.73 7.39
N LEU A 97 -19.59 4.03 7.32
CA LEU A 97 -19.98 4.76 6.09
C LEU A 97 -18.77 5.27 5.29
N GLY A 98 -17.53 4.86 5.63
CA GLY A 98 -16.31 5.51 5.16
C GLY A 98 -15.54 4.78 4.05
N ALA A 99 -15.15 5.54 3.02
CA ALA A 99 -14.05 5.34 2.06
C ALA A 99 -13.67 3.89 1.70
N PHE A 100 -14.20 3.40 0.58
CA PHE A 100 -13.83 2.10 0.01
C PHE A 100 -12.99 2.28 -1.24
N TYR A 101 -12.08 1.36 -1.53
CA TYR A 101 -11.37 1.38 -2.81
C TYR A 101 -12.37 1.22 -3.96
N LEU A 102 -12.33 2.10 -4.97
CA LEU A 102 -13.01 1.89 -6.24
C LEU A 102 -12.08 1.11 -7.17
N TYR A 103 -12.64 0.15 -7.90
CA TYR A 103 -11.94 -0.56 -8.97
C TYR A 103 -12.55 -0.18 -10.32
N PRO A 104 -12.27 1.02 -10.88
CA PRO A 104 -12.75 1.37 -12.21
C PRO A 104 -12.08 0.50 -13.29
N SER A 105 -12.90 -0.07 -14.18
CA SER A 105 -12.42 -0.83 -15.33
C SER A 105 -11.69 0.08 -16.32
N ARG A 106 -10.52 -0.37 -16.78
CA ARG A 106 -9.71 0.26 -17.83
C ARG A 106 -9.56 -0.63 -19.07
N LYS A 107 -10.26 -1.77 -19.10
CA LYS A 107 -10.22 -2.75 -20.21
C LYS A 107 -10.46 -2.11 -21.58
N ALA A 108 -11.33 -1.10 -21.66
CA ALA A 108 -11.62 -0.38 -22.91
C ALA A 108 -10.48 0.51 -23.41
N LEU A 109 -9.47 0.77 -22.58
CA LEU A 109 -8.26 1.53 -22.95
C LEU A 109 -7.08 0.61 -23.29
N LEU A 110 -7.13 -0.67 -22.89
CA LEU A 110 -6.09 -1.63 -23.22
C LEU A 110 -6.09 -1.95 -24.71
N GLY A 111 -4.90 -1.97 -25.31
CA GLY A 111 -4.71 -2.19 -26.75
C GLY A 111 -5.02 -0.99 -27.65
N LYS A 112 -5.56 0.11 -27.10
CA LYS A 112 -5.71 1.37 -27.83
C LYS A 112 -4.38 2.11 -27.90
N GLU A 113 -4.21 2.85 -28.99
CA GLU A 113 -3.06 3.74 -29.14
C GLU A 113 -3.27 5.01 -28.33
N ILE A 114 -2.36 5.25 -27.40
CA ILE A 114 -2.36 6.42 -26.52
C ILE A 114 -0.96 7.00 -26.61
N ARG A 115 -0.84 8.19 -27.20
CA ARG A 115 0.45 8.88 -27.43
C ARG A 115 1.52 7.99 -28.09
N GLY A 116 1.12 7.19 -29.07
CA GLY A 116 2.03 6.30 -29.82
C GLY A 116 2.37 4.97 -29.15
N GLU A 117 1.89 4.74 -27.92
CA GLU A 117 2.05 3.47 -27.22
C GLU A 117 0.72 2.72 -27.10
N ARG A 118 0.77 1.38 -27.10
CA ARG A 118 -0.41 0.51 -26.94
C ARG A 118 -0.27 -0.35 -25.69
N PRO A 119 -0.68 0.16 -24.51
CA PRO A 119 -0.56 -0.59 -23.26
C PRO A 119 -1.43 -1.85 -23.31
N LYS A 120 -0.82 -3.01 -23.04
CA LYS A 120 -1.48 -4.33 -23.11
C LYS A 120 -2.15 -4.74 -21.79
N ASP A 121 -1.69 -4.16 -20.68
CA ASP A 121 -2.16 -4.43 -19.33
C ASP A 121 -2.25 -3.13 -18.52
N THR A 122 -2.82 -3.19 -17.32
CA THR A 122 -2.98 -1.99 -16.49
C THR A 122 -1.67 -1.53 -15.85
N VAL A 123 -0.63 -2.38 -15.80
CA VAL A 123 0.73 -1.98 -15.37
C VAL A 123 1.35 -1.03 -16.39
N ALA A 124 1.37 -1.41 -17.67
CA ALA A 124 1.88 -0.58 -18.76
C ALA A 124 1.06 0.72 -18.89
N LEU A 125 -0.26 0.66 -18.70
CA LEU A 125 -1.10 1.85 -18.69
C LEU A 125 -0.79 2.78 -17.51
N ALA A 126 -0.52 2.24 -16.31
CA ALA A 126 -0.13 3.03 -15.15
C ALA A 126 1.23 3.73 -15.34
N ASP A 127 2.21 3.03 -15.90
CA ASP A 127 3.53 3.62 -16.23
C ASP A 127 3.40 4.70 -17.32
N LEU A 128 2.55 4.50 -18.33
CA LEU A 128 2.26 5.51 -19.36
C LEU A 128 1.64 6.78 -18.74
N LEU A 129 0.64 6.63 -17.87
CA LEU A 129 -0.01 7.75 -17.17
C LEU A 129 0.97 8.53 -16.29
N LEU A 130 1.87 7.84 -15.60
CA LEU A 130 2.86 8.49 -14.74
C LEU A 130 3.87 9.31 -15.57
N ARG A 131 4.33 8.79 -16.71
CA ARG A 131 5.31 9.49 -17.56
C ARG A 131 4.70 10.67 -18.31
N GLU A 132 3.55 10.45 -18.93
CA GLU A 132 2.95 11.36 -19.91
C GLU A 132 2.00 12.40 -19.30
N ALA A 133 1.35 12.04 -18.19
CA ALA A 133 0.33 12.86 -17.54
C ALA A 133 0.66 13.15 -16.07
N GLU A 134 1.78 12.66 -15.55
CA GLU A 134 2.19 12.83 -14.15
C GLU A 134 1.15 12.31 -13.15
N VAL A 135 0.40 11.26 -13.55
CA VAL A 135 -0.62 10.63 -12.71
C VAL A 135 -0.14 9.25 -12.26
N ALA A 136 0.06 9.09 -10.95
CA ALA A 136 0.37 7.80 -10.35
C ALA A 136 -0.93 7.08 -9.95
N VAL A 137 -1.14 5.88 -10.50
CA VAL A 137 -2.30 5.01 -10.21
C VAL A 137 -1.82 3.61 -9.84
N VAL A 138 -2.61 2.89 -9.03
CA VAL A 138 -2.29 1.50 -8.66
C VAL A 138 -2.91 0.55 -9.68
N PRO A 139 -2.11 -0.26 -10.41
CA PRO A 139 -2.62 -1.29 -11.28
C PRO A 139 -3.30 -2.41 -10.47
N GLY A 140 -4.45 -2.90 -10.96
CA GLY A 140 -5.26 -3.91 -10.29
C GLY A 140 -4.65 -5.31 -10.29
N GLU A 141 -3.65 -5.58 -11.15
CA GLU A 141 -2.88 -6.84 -11.17
C GLU A 141 -2.30 -7.18 -9.80
N ALA A 142 -1.85 -6.17 -9.05
CA ALA A 142 -1.31 -6.34 -7.71
C ALA A 142 -2.33 -6.87 -6.68
N PHE A 143 -3.62 -6.82 -7.01
CA PHE A 143 -4.76 -7.19 -6.17
C PHE A 143 -5.63 -8.28 -6.83
N GLY A 144 -5.10 -8.97 -7.86
CA GLY A 144 -5.84 -10.03 -8.55
C GLY A 144 -6.99 -9.53 -9.42
N THR A 145 -6.99 -8.26 -9.82
CA THR A 145 -8.01 -7.64 -10.70
C THR A 145 -7.41 -7.03 -11.97
N PRO A 146 -6.89 -7.85 -12.92
CA PRO A 146 -6.31 -7.35 -14.16
C PRO A 146 -7.30 -6.51 -14.99
N GLY A 147 -6.84 -5.40 -15.55
CA GLY A 147 -7.67 -4.49 -16.33
C GLY A 147 -8.45 -3.47 -15.50
N TYR A 148 -8.18 -3.36 -14.20
CA TYR A 148 -8.75 -2.36 -13.29
C TYR A 148 -7.64 -1.52 -12.67
N PHE A 149 -7.97 -0.31 -12.23
CA PHE A 149 -7.12 0.43 -11.29
C PHE A 149 -7.70 0.34 -9.89
N ARG A 150 -6.86 0.32 -8.87
CA ARG A 150 -7.31 0.53 -7.50
C ARG A 150 -7.19 2.02 -7.19
N THR A 151 -8.31 2.66 -6.90
CA THR A 151 -8.37 4.09 -6.59
C THR A 151 -8.96 4.27 -5.21
N SER A 152 -8.19 4.89 -4.32
CA SER A 152 -8.68 5.33 -3.02
C SER A 152 -9.53 6.59 -3.21
N TYR A 153 -10.69 6.68 -2.54
CA TYR A 153 -11.45 7.93 -2.44
C TYR A 153 -11.86 8.16 -0.98
N ALA A 154 -11.94 9.42 -0.57
CA ALA A 154 -12.56 9.82 0.67
C ALA A 154 -13.90 10.50 0.33
N LEU A 155 -14.98 10.10 1.01
CA LEU A 155 -16.22 10.89 1.03
C LEU A 155 -15.96 12.06 1.99
N ALA A 156 -15.96 13.29 1.47
CA ALA A 156 -16.10 14.46 2.31
C ALA A 156 -17.56 14.49 2.80
N ALA A 157 -17.76 14.40 4.10
CA ALA A 157 -19.04 14.66 4.76
C ALA A 157 -19.18 16.17 5.03
#